data_AF-A0A2D6SHH4-F1
#
_entry.id   AF-A0A2D6SHH4-F1
#
_cell.length_a   1.000
_cell.length_b   1.000
_cell.length_c   1.000
_cell.angle_alpha   90.00
_cell.angle_beta   90.00
_cell.angle_gamma   90.00
#
_symmetry.space_group_name_H-M   'P 1'
#
loop_
_entity.id
_entity.type
_entity.pdbx_description
1 polymer ?
#
loop_
_entity_poly.entity_id
_entity_poly.type
_entity_poly.pdbx_seq_one_letter_code
_entity_poly.pdbx_strand_id
1 'polypeptide(L)'
;MAVNLIKLCVGISSIEELESLQQNRRRRRVAEDAEALNIHVTRNTPKRAEEIIGKGSLYWVIKRRVVARQPIVDIRPMSIEGRKHCAIILDPEIIRTHSKPCRP
;
A
#
# COMPACT_ATOMS: atom_id res chain seq x y z
N MET A 1 -17.58 8.06 -7.83
CA MET A 1 -16.62 8.33 -6.73
C MET A 1 -15.64 7.17 -6.68
N ALA A 2 -14.33 7.42 -6.58
CA ALA A 2 -13.33 6.35 -6.54
C ALA A 2 -13.43 5.54 -5.23
N VAL A 3 -13.23 4.23 -5.33
CA VAL A 3 -13.19 3.34 -4.16
C VAL A 3 -11.79 3.38 -3.58
N ASN A 4 -11.70 3.48 -2.26
CA ASN A 4 -10.42 3.54 -1.55
C ASN A 4 -10.29 2.34 -0.61
N LEU A 5 -9.04 1.96 -0.33
CA LEU A 5 -8.72 0.93 0.65
C LEU A 5 -8.17 1.58 1.91
N ILE A 6 -8.29 0.89 3.04
CA ILE A 6 -7.67 1.30 4.31
C ILE A 6 -6.88 0.12 4.89
N LYS A 7 -5.67 0.37 5.38
CA LYS A 7 -4.82 -0.66 6.00
C LYS A 7 -4.14 -0.14 7.26
N LEU A 8 -4.09 -1.03 8.26
CA LEU A 8 -3.29 -0.84 9.47
C LEU A 8 -1.82 -1.02 9.13
N CYS A 9 -1.00 -0.04 9.49
CA CYS A 9 0.44 -0.06 9.28
C CYS A 9 1.13 -0.57 10.56
N VAL A 10 1.08 -1.89 10.76
CA VAL A 10 1.62 -2.53 11.97
C VAL A 10 3.15 -2.45 11.97
N GLY A 11 3.74 -2.17 13.14
CA GLY A 11 5.20 -2.09 13.31
C GLY A 11 5.83 -0.79 12.80
N ILE A 12 5.03 0.18 12.36
CA ILE A 12 5.48 1.50 11.91
C ILE A 12 4.79 2.57 12.76
N SER A 13 5.58 3.55 13.19
CA SER A 13 5.19 4.55 14.17
C SER A 13 5.05 5.97 13.62
N SER A 14 5.57 6.22 12.40
CA SER A 14 5.51 7.51 11.70
C SER A 14 5.43 7.35 10.17
N ILE A 15 5.13 8.44 9.46
CA ILE A 15 5.07 8.45 7.98
C ILE A 15 6.49 8.32 7.40
N GLU A 16 7.46 8.97 8.03
CA GLU A 16 8.86 9.00 7.62
C GLU A 16 9.49 7.60 7.70
N GLU A 17 9.09 6.81 8.70
CA GLU A 17 9.49 5.41 8.84
C GLU A 17 8.90 4.54 7.71
N LEU A 18 7.63 4.78 7.34
CA LEU A 18 7.00 4.11 6.20
C LEU A 18 7.69 4.46 4.87
N GLU A 19 8.00 5.73 4.65
CA GLU A 19 8.73 6.22 3.48
C GLU A 19 10.10 5.56 3.37
N SER A 20 10.87 5.56 4.46
CA SER A 20 12.19 4.95 4.53
C SER A 20 12.15 3.46 4.25
N LEU A 21 11.18 2.73 4.83
CA LEU A 21 11.00 1.31 4.57
C LEU A 21 10.68 1.03 3.10
N GLN A 22 9.76 1.78 2.51
CA GLN A 22 9.38 1.61 1.10
C GLN A 22 10.54 1.96 0.16
N GLN A 23 11.29 3.03 0.44
CA GLN A 23 12.48 3.39 -0.32
C GLN A 23 13.55 2.30 -0.28
N ASN A 24 13.84 1.75 0.90
CA ASN A 24 14.81 0.66 1.05
C ASN A 24 14.36 -0.60 0.29
N ARG A 25 13.07 -0.93 0.31
CA ARG A 25 12.51 -2.04 -0.47
C ARG A 25 12.66 -1.80 -1.97
N ARG A 26 12.34 -0.60 -2.48
CA ARG A 26 12.54 -0.26 -3.90
C ARG A 26 14.01 -0.39 -4.31
N ARG A 27 14.94 0.16 -3.50
CA ARG A 27 16.39 0.04 -3.75
C ARG A 27 16.85 -1.40 -3.83
N ARG A 28 16.36 -2.25 -2.92
CA ARG A 28 16.67 -3.68 -2.94
C ARG A 28 16.16 -4.37 -4.21
N ARG A 29 14.93 -4.07 -4.66
CA ARG A 29 14.39 -4.62 -5.91
C ARG A 29 15.25 -4.22 -7.11
N VAL A 30 15.67 -2.96 -7.19
CA VAL A 30 16.57 -2.49 -8.25
C VAL A 30 17.91 -3.23 -8.23
N ALA A 31 18.47 -3.48 -7.04
CA ALA A 31 19.70 -4.26 -6.90
C ALA A 31 19.52 -5.75 -7.27
N GLU A 32 18.29 -6.23 -7.32
CA GLU A 32 17.90 -7.59 -7.78
C GLU A 32 17.38 -7.57 -9.23
N ASP A 33 17.72 -6.54 -10.02
CA ASP A 33 17.29 -6.32 -11.42
C ASP A 33 15.76 -6.33 -11.63
N ALA A 34 15.01 -5.98 -10.58
CA ALA A 34 13.55 -5.89 -10.60
C ALA A 34 13.06 -4.44 -10.59
N GLU A 35 11.84 -4.25 -11.10
CA GLU A 35 11.18 -2.93 -11.15
C GLU A 35 11.07 -2.27 -9.75
N ALA A 36 11.33 -0.97 -9.67
CA ALA A 36 11.36 -0.20 -8.43
C ALA A 36 9.95 0.09 -7.84
N LEU A 37 9.18 -0.95 -7.56
CA LEU A 37 7.79 -0.85 -7.11
C LEU A 37 7.63 -0.90 -5.59
N ASN A 38 6.63 -0.16 -5.09
CA ASN A 38 6.07 -0.37 -3.77
C ASN A 38 4.96 -1.41 -3.84
N ILE A 39 5.14 -2.53 -3.14
CA ILE A 39 4.21 -3.65 -3.19
C ILE A 39 3.66 -3.93 -1.79
N HIS A 40 2.34 -3.85 -1.65
CA HIS A 40 1.63 -4.34 -0.47
C HIS A 40 0.91 -5.65 -0.81
N VAL A 41 1.39 -6.75 -0.23
CA VAL A 41 0.78 -8.08 -0.44
C VAL A 41 -0.36 -8.30 0.54
N THR A 42 -1.49 -8.81 0.05
CA THR A 42 -2.62 -9.19 0.91
C THR A 42 -3.27 -10.48 0.43
N ARG A 43 -3.86 -11.26 1.35
CA ARG A 43 -4.60 -12.49 1.03
C ARG A 43 -5.95 -12.21 0.35
N ASN A 44 -6.54 -11.05 0.62
CA ASN A 44 -7.89 -10.72 0.16
C ASN A 44 -7.82 -9.76 -1.02
N THR A 45 -8.09 -10.27 -2.22
CA THR A 45 -8.19 -9.44 -3.43
C THR A 45 -9.40 -8.50 -3.33
N PRO A 46 -9.24 -7.19 -3.56
CA PRO A 46 -10.36 -6.26 -3.62
C PRO A 46 -11.36 -6.64 -4.71
N LYS A 47 -12.64 -6.82 -4.34
CA LYS A 47 -13.70 -7.19 -5.30
C LYS A 47 -13.95 -6.15 -6.40
N ARG A 48 -13.65 -4.88 -6.10
CA ARG A 48 -13.85 -3.71 -6.98
C ARG A 48 -12.51 -3.18 -7.51
N ALA A 49 -11.60 -4.07 -7.90
CA ALA A 49 -10.24 -3.70 -8.30
C ALA A 49 -10.22 -2.65 -9.44
N GLU A 50 -11.07 -2.81 -10.45
CA GLU A 50 -11.18 -1.89 -11.60
C GLU A 50 -11.64 -0.47 -11.25
N GLU A 51 -12.33 -0.32 -10.11
CA GLU A 51 -12.75 0.98 -9.59
C GLU A 51 -11.68 1.64 -8.69
N ILE A 52 -10.65 0.88 -8.32
CA ILE A 52 -9.54 1.29 -7.46
C ILE A 52 -8.29 1.60 -8.28
N ILE A 53 -7.94 0.75 -9.25
CA ILE A 53 -6.72 0.87 -10.06
C ILE A 53 -6.72 2.20 -10.82
N GLY A 54 -5.66 3.00 -10.61
CA GLY A 54 -5.46 4.32 -11.25
C GLY A 54 -6.43 5.42 -10.79
N LYS A 55 -7.34 5.14 -9.86
CA LYS A 55 -8.41 6.07 -9.42
C LYS A 55 -8.47 6.25 -7.92
N GLY A 56 -8.19 5.18 -7.17
CA GLY A 56 -8.29 5.11 -5.72
C GLY A 56 -6.93 5.18 -5.03
N SER A 57 -6.98 5.17 -3.70
CA SER A 57 -5.79 5.17 -2.86
C SER A 57 -5.91 4.15 -1.72
N LEU A 58 -4.74 3.73 -1.23
CA LEU A 58 -4.58 3.02 0.03
C LEU A 58 -4.33 4.04 1.13
N TYR A 59 -5.22 4.10 2.12
CA TYR A 59 -5.08 4.94 3.30
C TYR A 59 -4.38 4.17 4.42
N TRP A 60 -3.34 4.78 4.97
CA TRP A 60 -2.52 4.21 6.03
C TRP A 60 -2.99 4.66 7.40
N VAL A 61 -3.24 3.67 8.26
CA VAL A 61 -3.54 3.89 9.67
C VAL A 61 -2.30 3.63 10.50
N ILE A 62 -1.78 4.68 11.12
CA ILE A 62 -0.64 4.64 12.04
C ILE A 62 -1.15 5.16 13.39
N LYS A 63 -0.81 4.47 14.49
CA LYS A 63 -1.24 4.83 15.85
C LYS A 63 -2.75 5.15 15.94
N ARG A 64 -3.59 4.28 15.34
CA ARG A 64 -5.07 4.40 15.31
C ARG A 64 -5.60 5.67 14.63
N ARG A 65 -4.83 6.22 13.69
CA ARG A 65 -5.23 7.40 12.91
C ARG A 65 -4.88 7.20 11.45
N VAL A 66 -5.79 7.58 10.56
CA VAL A 66 -5.48 7.79 9.15
C VAL A 66 -4.62 9.04 9.05
N VAL A 67 -3.40 8.89 8.53
CA VAL A 67 -2.42 9.99 8.47
C VAL A 67 -1.84 10.20 7.08
N ALA A 68 -1.96 9.22 6.20
CA ALA A 68 -1.46 9.28 4.84
C ALA A 68 -2.31 8.43 3.89
N ARG A 69 -2.17 8.71 2.59
CA ARG A 69 -2.67 7.88 1.50
C ARG A 69 -1.59 7.68 0.43
N GLN A 70 -1.66 6.58 -0.29
CA GLN A 70 -0.87 6.34 -1.50
C GLN A 70 -1.80 5.96 -2.65
N PRO A 71 -1.68 6.58 -3.84
CA PRO A 71 -2.38 6.11 -5.02
C PRO A 71 -2.10 4.63 -5.31
N ILE A 72 -3.14 3.91 -5.74
CA ILE A 72 -3.01 2.51 -6.17
C ILE A 72 -2.85 2.50 -7.67
N VAL A 73 -1.68 2.08 -8.13
CA VAL A 73 -1.30 2.05 -9.54
C VAL A 73 -1.83 0.80 -10.21
N ASP A 74 -1.80 -0.33 -9.52
CA ASP A 74 -2.18 -1.63 -10.09
C ASP A 74 -2.50 -2.65 -8.97
N ILE A 75 -3.22 -3.73 -9.31
CA ILE A 75 -3.46 -4.87 -8.42
C ILE A 75 -3.22 -6.15 -9.21
N ARG A 76 -2.14 -6.87 -8.88
CA ARG A 76 -1.72 -8.08 -9.59
C ARG A 76 -2.06 -9.34 -8.78
N PRO A 77 -2.53 -10.43 -9.41
CA PRO A 77 -2.63 -11.72 -8.74
C PRO A 77 -1.24 -12.20 -8.30
N MET A 78 -1.16 -12.83 -7.14
CA MET A 78 0.07 -13.39 -6.60
C MET A 78 -0.21 -14.72 -5.93
N SER A 79 0.74 -15.65 -5.97
CA SER A 79 0.68 -16.88 -5.18
C SER A 79 1.90 -16.95 -4.27
N ILE A 80 1.68 -17.25 -3.00
CA ILE A 80 2.73 -17.47 -2.01
C ILE A 80 2.39 -18.80 -1.33
N GLU A 81 3.31 -19.76 -1.42
CA GLU A 81 3.17 -21.09 -0.83
C GLU A 81 1.85 -21.80 -1.24
N GLY A 82 1.48 -21.69 -2.52
CA GLY A 82 0.26 -22.29 -3.06
C GLY A 82 -1.05 -21.61 -2.66
N ARG A 83 -1.00 -20.53 -1.85
CA ARG A 83 -2.18 -19.76 -1.43
C ARG A 83 -2.35 -18.51 -2.28
N LYS A 84 -3.60 -18.22 -2.66
CA LYS A 84 -3.97 -17.00 -3.40
C LYS A 84 -3.70 -15.75 -2.54
N HIS A 85 -2.98 -14.82 -3.14
CA HIS A 85 -2.72 -13.48 -2.65
C HIS A 85 -2.94 -12.49 -3.80
N CYS A 86 -2.85 -11.20 -3.49
CA CYS A 86 -2.68 -10.17 -4.50
C CYS A 86 -1.61 -9.17 -4.04
N ALA A 87 -0.91 -8.63 -5.02
CA ALA A 87 0.05 -7.55 -4.87
C ALA A 87 -0.65 -6.24 -5.24
N ILE A 88 -0.89 -5.37 -4.26
CA ILE A 88 -1.34 -4.00 -4.49
C ILE A 88 -0.10 -3.16 -4.76
N ILE A 89 -0.01 -2.64 -5.98
CA ILE A 89 1.10 -1.79 -6.42
C ILE A 89 0.74 -0.35 -6.09
N LEU A 90 1.61 0.28 -5.31
CA LEU A 90 1.42 1.64 -4.81
C LEU A 90 2.37 2.59 -5.53
N ASP A 91 1.93 3.83 -5.66
CA ASP A 91 2.78 4.91 -6.12
C ASP A 91 3.96 5.16 -5.14
N PRO A 92 5.15 5.56 -5.61
CA PRO A 92 6.27 5.95 -4.77
C PRO A 92 5.96 7.07 -3.77
N GLU A 93 5.07 8.01 -4.11
CA GLU A 93 4.73 9.18 -3.31
C GLU A 93 3.74 8.83 -2.19
N ILE A 94 4.08 9.21 -0.95
CA ILE A 94 3.17 9.15 0.20
C ILE A 94 2.56 10.54 0.42
N ILE A 95 1.25 10.63 0.25
CA ILE A 95 0.52 11.90 0.40
C ILE A 95 -0.04 11.98 1.82
N ARG A 96 0.40 12.96 2.61
CA ARG A 96 -0.13 13.20 3.95
C ARG A 96 -1.61 13.59 3.89
N THR A 97 -2.38 13.13 4.86
CA THR A 97 -3.80 13.47 4.98
C THR A 97 -4.06 14.19 6.29
N HIS A 98 -5.18 14.91 6.39
CA HIS A 98 -5.68 15.35 7.68
C HIS A 98 -5.85 14.15 8.62
N SER A 99 -5.32 14.28 9.83
CA SER A 99 -5.27 13.19 10.77
C SER A 99 -6.66 12.86 11.29
N LYS A 100 -7.19 11.69 10.93
CA LYS A 100 -8.54 11.25 11.34
C LYS A 100 -8.47 10.02 12.25
N PRO A 101 -9.15 9.99 13.40
CA PRO A 101 -9.22 8.78 14.23
C PRO A 101 -9.77 7.59 13.44
N CYS A 102 -9.15 6.42 13.59
CA CYS A 102 -9.58 5.17 12.97
C CYS A 102 -9.36 4.01 13.95
N ARG A 103 -10.45 3.32 14.30
CA ARG A 103 -10.40 2.14 15.15
C ARG A 103 -10.26 0.90 14.24
N PRO A 104 -9.38 -0.06 14.59
CA PRO A 104 -9.27 -1.35 13.89
C PRO A 104 -10.60 -2.07 13.76
#